data_AF-A0A4Y4X265-F1
#
_entry.id   AF-A0A4Y4X265-F1
#
_cell.length_a   1.000
_cell.length_b   1.000
_cell.length_c   1.000
_cell.angle_alpha   90.00
_cell.angle_beta   90.00
_cell.angle_gamma   90.00
#
_symmetry.space_group_name_H-M   'P 1'
#
loop_
_entity.id
_entity.type
_entity.pdbx_description
1 polymer ?
#
loop_
_entity_poly.entity_id
_entity_poly.type
_entity_poly.pdbx_seq_one_letter_code
_entity_poly.pdbx_strand_id
1 'polypeptide(L)'
;MRFSIFFKVVALFMVTLFSFGAFAYYFVSSQISHENYQNEMRHYQFVTTINEILNNYSDYRAIEDYLYKIGFRETTIENLEKVLAKRRHQLHHRNIGYAEVFKFSDMVFILLKKDEHFVLYKDLHSVSYRNYFLAITVGLLLILFLFLFVLQSLLPLRELRSQVKRFAQGDKSVSCKSKQKDEIGDLANEFDNCIQKINAMNESRVLFLRSIMHELRTPITKGKILSSMLKEELPQKRFISIFDHLNTLIEQFA
;
A
#
# COMPACT_ATOMS: atom_id res chain seq x y z
N MET A 1 -1.32 4.82 -24.92
CA MET A 1 -0.27 5.10 -23.93
C MET A 1 0.05 3.81 -23.17
N ARG A 2 1.31 3.33 -23.15
CA ARG A 2 1.69 2.16 -22.33
C ARG A 2 2.04 2.65 -20.93
N PHE A 3 1.19 2.36 -19.95
CA PHE A 3 1.47 2.70 -18.56
C PHE A 3 2.65 1.90 -18.01
N SER A 4 3.58 2.57 -17.32
CA SER A 4 4.71 1.95 -16.63
C SER A 4 4.23 0.93 -15.60
N ILE A 5 5.00 -0.13 -15.34
CA ILE A 5 4.72 -1.12 -14.28
C ILE A 5 4.51 -0.40 -12.95
N PHE A 6 5.33 0.62 -12.66
CA PHE A 6 5.19 1.46 -11.47
C PHE A 6 3.80 2.11 -11.38
N PHE A 7 3.31 2.67 -12.49
CA PHE A 7 1.98 3.30 -12.52
C PHE A 7 0.87 2.27 -12.28
N LYS A 8 0.99 1.06 -12.86
CA LYS A 8 0.01 -0.02 -12.64
C LYS A 8 -0.04 -0.45 -11.18
N VAL A 9 1.12 -0.58 -10.52
CA VAL A 9 1.20 -0.93 -9.09
C VAL A 9 0.56 0.15 -8.23
N VAL A 10 0.90 1.43 -8.47
CA VAL A 10 0.29 2.55 -7.73
C VAL A 10 -1.22 2.61 -7.95
N ALA A 11 -1.69 2.43 -9.18
CA ALA A 11 -3.12 2.42 -9.49
C ALA A 11 -3.84 1.27 -8.78
N LEU A 12 -3.25 0.07 -8.75
CA LEU A 12 -3.81 -1.07 -8.04
C LEU A 12 -3.93 -0.80 -6.54
N PHE A 13 -2.90 -0.22 -5.91
CA PHE A 13 -2.96 0.16 -4.50
C PHE A 13 -4.00 1.24 -4.21
N MET A 14 -4.18 2.22 -5.10
CA MET A 14 -5.23 3.24 -4.94
C MET A 14 -6.63 2.60 -4.99
N VAL A 15 -6.85 1.65 -5.89
CA VAL A 15 -8.11 0.89 -5.96
C VAL A 15 -8.31 0.05 -4.70
N THR A 16 -7.27 -0.64 -4.21
CA THR A 16 -7.35 -1.42 -2.97
C THR A 16 -7.65 -0.54 -1.77
N LEU A 17 -7.01 0.63 -1.65
CA LEU A 17 -7.26 1.58 -0.56
C LEU A 17 -8.68 2.11 -0.59
N PHE A 18 -9.19 2.47 -1.78
CA PHE A 18 -10.56 2.92 -1.96
C PHE A 18 -11.57 1.82 -1.59
N SER A 19 -11.34 0.59 -2.08
CA SER A 19 -12.20 -0.56 -1.77
C SER A 19 -12.19 -0.91 -0.28
N PHE A 20 -11.01 -0.89 0.36
CA PHE A 20 -10.90 -1.09 1.81
C PHE A 20 -11.62 0.00 2.60
N GLY A 21 -11.47 1.27 2.20
CA GLY A 21 -12.17 2.39 2.83
C GLY A 21 -13.70 2.28 2.71
N ALA A 22 -14.20 1.95 1.51
CA ALA A 22 -15.62 1.73 1.27
C ALA A 22 -16.15 0.54 2.10
N PHE A 23 -15.40 -0.56 2.15
CA PHE A 23 -15.75 -1.73 2.97
C PHE A 23 -15.74 -1.40 4.47
N ALA A 24 -14.71 -0.71 4.97
CA ALA A 24 -14.60 -0.31 6.36
C ALA A 24 -15.76 0.62 6.77
N TYR A 25 -16.08 1.59 5.94
CA TYR A 25 -17.23 2.49 6.15
C TYR A 25 -18.54 1.72 6.20
N TYR A 26 -18.79 0.85 5.21
CA TYR A 26 -19.99 0.02 5.17
C TYR A 26 -20.09 -0.90 6.39
N PHE A 27 -18.99 -1.56 6.76
CA PHE A 27 -18.94 -2.48 7.89
C PHE A 27 -19.21 -1.77 9.22
N VAL A 28 -18.55 -0.64 9.47
CA VAL A 28 -18.79 0.17 10.68
C VAL A 28 -20.22 0.68 10.72
N SER A 29 -20.74 1.24 9.62
CA SER A 29 -22.12 1.74 9.56
C SER A 29 -23.13 0.62 9.77
N SER A 30 -22.93 -0.54 9.16
CA SER A 30 -23.80 -1.71 9.30
C SER A 30 -23.80 -2.23 10.74
N GLN A 31 -22.62 -2.33 11.35
CA GLN A 31 -22.46 -2.85 12.70
C GLN A 31 -23.04 -1.89 13.75
N ILE A 32 -22.79 -0.58 13.62
CA ILE A 32 -23.43 0.45 14.46
C ILE A 32 -24.96 0.36 14.34
N SER A 33 -25.48 0.19 13.12
CA SER A 33 -26.93 0.09 12.91
C SER A 33 -27.51 -1.17 13.55
N HIS A 34 -26.80 -2.30 13.47
CA HIS A 34 -27.23 -3.55 14.09
C HIS A 34 -27.20 -3.48 15.62
N GLU A 35 -26.14 -2.93 16.21
CA GLU A 35 -26.06 -2.71 17.66
C GLU A 35 -27.12 -1.73 18.15
N ASN A 36 -27.39 -0.65 17.40
CA ASN A 36 -28.46 0.29 17.72
C ASN A 36 -29.85 -0.38 17.68
N TYR A 37 -30.11 -1.21 16.68
CA TYR A 37 -31.37 -1.96 16.59
C TYR A 37 -31.53 -2.96 17.73
N GLN A 38 -30.48 -3.72 18.07
CA GLN A 38 -30.53 -4.62 19.22
C GLN A 38 -30.73 -3.85 20.54
N ASN A 39 -30.05 -2.72 20.70
CA ASN A 39 -30.25 -1.84 21.84
C ASN A 39 -31.72 -1.42 21.93
N GLU A 40 -32.30 -0.88 20.85
CA GLU A 40 -33.70 -0.49 20.80
C GLU A 40 -34.66 -1.63 21.16
N MET A 41 -34.41 -2.85 20.66
CA MET A 41 -35.20 -4.04 21.01
C MET A 41 -35.07 -4.43 22.49
N ARG A 42 -33.88 -4.35 23.07
CA ARG A 42 -33.69 -4.56 24.52
C ARG A 42 -34.45 -3.51 25.34
N HIS A 43 -34.46 -2.25 24.91
CA HIS A 43 -35.23 -1.20 25.58
C HIS A 43 -36.72 -1.48 25.59
N TYR A 44 -37.29 -1.98 24.48
CA TYR A 44 -38.70 -2.38 24.45
C TYR A 44 -39.00 -3.51 25.44
N GLN A 45 -38.12 -4.52 25.52
CA GLN A 45 -38.27 -5.62 26.49
C GLN A 45 -38.23 -5.12 27.94
N PHE A 46 -37.33 -4.19 28.27
CA PHE A 46 -37.27 -3.60 29.60
C PHE A 46 -38.56 -2.88 29.97
N VAL A 47 -39.10 -2.06 29.04
CA VAL A 47 -40.37 -1.33 29.26
C VAL A 47 -41.52 -2.30 29.53
N THR A 48 -41.63 -3.38 28.74
CA THR A 48 -42.69 -4.37 28.92
C THR A 48 -42.58 -5.09 30.25
N THR A 49 -41.38 -5.54 30.63
CA THR A 49 -41.18 -6.24 31.91
C THR A 49 -41.44 -5.33 33.11
N ILE A 50 -41.00 -4.06 33.05
CA ILE A 50 -41.27 -3.10 34.13
C ILE A 50 -42.78 -2.85 34.25
N ASN A 51 -43.49 -2.66 33.13
CA ASN A 51 -44.94 -2.48 33.16
C ASN A 51 -45.70 -3.73 33.65
N GLU A 52 -45.22 -4.94 33.36
CA GLU A 52 -45.78 -6.18 33.91
C GLU A 52 -45.58 -6.29 35.43
N ILE A 53 -44.39 -5.97 35.94
CA ILE A 53 -44.11 -5.98 37.38
C ILE A 53 -44.97 -4.94 38.10
N LEU A 54 -45.10 -3.74 37.53
CA LEU A 54 -45.94 -2.66 38.06
C LEU A 54 -47.41 -3.09 38.16
N ASN A 55 -47.94 -3.76 37.13
CA ASN A 55 -49.34 -4.17 37.09
C ASN A 55 -49.65 -5.37 38.00
N ASN A 56 -48.72 -6.33 38.18
CA ASN A 56 -49.00 -7.58 38.90
C ASN A 56 -48.66 -7.54 40.39
N TYR A 57 -47.63 -6.79 40.81
CA TYR A 57 -47.10 -6.90 42.17
C TYR A 57 -47.15 -5.60 42.95
N SER A 58 -47.22 -4.43 42.28
CA SER A 58 -47.02 -3.10 42.92
C SER A 58 -45.76 -3.05 43.82
N ASP A 59 -44.82 -3.97 43.61
CA ASP A 59 -43.63 -4.13 44.44
C ASP A 59 -42.46 -3.40 43.78
N TYR A 60 -42.26 -2.17 44.23
CA TYR A 60 -41.19 -1.31 43.75
C TYR A 60 -39.79 -1.88 43.99
N ARG A 61 -39.60 -2.77 44.98
CA ARG A 61 -38.29 -3.38 45.26
C ARG A 61 -37.91 -4.39 44.18
N ALA A 62 -38.88 -5.12 43.64
CA ALA A 62 -38.64 -6.06 42.54
C ALA A 62 -38.21 -5.34 41.24
N ILE A 63 -38.72 -4.12 41.02
CA ILE A 63 -38.32 -3.27 39.89
C ILE A 63 -36.90 -2.75 40.09
N GLU A 64 -36.60 -2.28 41.30
CA GLU A 64 -35.26 -1.82 41.68
C GLU A 64 -34.22 -2.94 41.49
N ASP A 65 -34.46 -4.13 42.05
CA ASP A 65 -33.59 -5.30 41.88
C ASP A 65 -33.43 -5.71 40.40
N TYR A 66 -34.51 -5.66 39.62
CA TYR A 66 -34.45 -5.92 38.19
C TYR A 66 -33.55 -4.90 37.48
N LEU A 67 -33.77 -3.60 37.69
CA LEU A 67 -32.99 -2.51 37.12
C LEU A 67 -31.51 -2.61 37.49
N TYR A 68 -31.20 -2.87 38.77
CA TYR A 68 -29.83 -3.08 39.23
C TYR A 68 -29.15 -4.28 38.54
N LYS A 69 -29.90 -5.38 38.33
CA LYS A 69 -29.42 -6.60 37.68
C LYS A 69 -29.15 -6.40 36.19
N ILE A 70 -29.97 -5.60 35.50
CA ILE A 70 -29.76 -5.28 34.07
C ILE A 70 -28.77 -4.14 33.83
N GLY A 71 -28.12 -3.63 34.90
CA GLY A 71 -27.02 -2.66 34.79
C GLY A 71 -27.43 -1.19 34.88
N PHE A 72 -28.70 -0.92 35.18
CA PHE A 72 -29.16 0.42 35.49
C PHE A 72 -28.75 0.83 36.90
N ARG A 73 -28.52 2.13 37.10
CA ARG A 73 -28.22 2.72 38.41
C ARG A 73 -29.00 4.01 38.58
N GLU A 74 -29.43 4.27 39.81
CA GLU A 74 -30.05 5.54 40.17
C GLU A 74 -29.08 6.70 39.89
N THR A 75 -29.57 7.77 39.27
CA THR A 75 -28.79 8.97 39.00
C THR A 75 -29.62 10.22 39.19
N THR A 76 -29.01 11.26 39.75
CA THR A 76 -29.63 12.58 39.89
C THR A 76 -29.02 13.51 38.86
N ILE A 77 -29.75 13.84 37.79
CA ILE A 77 -29.27 14.79 36.77
C ILE A 77 -29.54 16.21 37.27
N GLU A 78 -28.56 17.10 37.22
CA GLU A 78 -28.67 18.51 37.63
C GLU A 78 -29.71 19.31 36.81
N ASN A 79 -30.02 18.86 35.58
CA ASN A 79 -31.05 19.41 34.68
C ASN A 79 -32.33 18.55 34.61
N LEU A 80 -32.51 17.60 35.54
CA LEU A 80 -33.67 16.69 35.56
C LEU A 80 -34.99 17.47 35.64
N GLU A 81 -35.04 18.56 36.40
CA GLU A 81 -36.25 19.39 36.51
C GLU A 81 -36.70 19.97 35.18
N LYS A 82 -35.80 20.32 34.25
CA LYS A 82 -36.16 20.86 32.93
C LYS A 82 -36.74 19.78 32.01
N VAL A 83 -36.18 18.58 32.06
CA VAL A 83 -36.67 17.42 31.28
C VAL A 83 -38.00 16.92 31.86
N LEU A 84 -38.11 16.87 33.18
CA LEU A 84 -39.32 16.52 33.90
C LEU A 84 -40.42 17.56 33.70
N ALA A 85 -40.14 18.86 33.79
CA ALA A 85 -41.15 19.92 33.67
C ALA A 85 -41.90 19.87 32.33
N LYS A 86 -41.20 19.53 31.25
CA LYS A 86 -41.80 19.39 29.92
C LYS A 86 -42.71 18.16 29.79
N ARG A 87 -42.45 17.10 30.54
CA ARG A 87 -43.22 15.83 30.50
C ARG A 87 -44.24 15.70 31.64
N ARG A 88 -44.08 16.42 32.76
CA ARG A 88 -44.91 16.37 33.98
C ARG A 88 -46.40 16.61 33.69
N HIS A 89 -46.74 17.40 32.68
CA HIS A 89 -48.12 17.67 32.26
C HIS A 89 -48.83 16.47 31.62
N GLN A 90 -48.11 15.56 30.94
CA GLN A 90 -48.70 14.34 30.35
C GLN A 90 -48.87 13.21 31.38
N LEU A 91 -48.17 13.34 32.51
CA LEU A 91 -47.90 12.30 33.48
C LEU A 91 -48.87 12.29 34.68
N HIS A 92 -49.67 13.35 34.84
CA HIS A 92 -50.63 13.50 35.95
C HIS A 92 -51.93 12.69 35.78
N HIS A 93 -52.19 12.10 34.61
CA HIS A 93 -53.49 11.46 34.31
C HIS A 93 -53.53 9.93 34.57
N ARG A 94 -52.48 9.32 35.15
CA ARG A 94 -52.46 7.89 35.50
C ARG A 94 -52.17 7.70 36.99
N ASN A 95 -53.14 7.11 37.72
CA ASN A 95 -53.05 6.76 39.14
C ASN A 95 -52.30 5.45 39.44
N ILE A 96 -51.77 4.79 38.41
CA ILE A 96 -51.05 3.52 38.52
C ILE A 96 -49.56 3.83 38.33
N GLY A 97 -48.68 3.24 39.14
CA GLY A 97 -47.23 3.36 38.98
C GLY A 97 -46.86 3.05 37.52
N TYR A 98 -46.14 3.95 36.88
CA TYR A 98 -45.71 3.78 35.49
C TYR A 98 -44.21 4.05 35.38
N ALA A 99 -43.56 3.35 34.47
CA ALA A 99 -42.20 3.61 34.06
C ALA A 99 -42.18 4.15 32.64
N GLU A 100 -41.41 5.21 32.40
CA GLU A 100 -41.20 5.77 31.08
C GLU A 100 -39.72 5.69 30.72
N VAL A 101 -39.42 5.19 29.53
CA VAL A 101 -38.05 5.10 29.02
C VAL A 101 -37.82 6.22 28.01
N PHE A 102 -36.75 6.97 28.17
CA PHE A 102 -36.38 8.02 27.23
C PHE A 102 -34.89 8.04 26.97
N LYS A 103 -34.53 8.35 25.72
CA LYS A 103 -33.14 8.50 25.28
C LYS A 103 -32.73 9.98 25.38
N PHE A 104 -31.61 10.25 26.04
CA PHE A 104 -31.03 11.60 26.14
C PHE A 104 -29.51 11.53 25.99
N SER A 105 -28.94 12.30 25.06
CA SER A 105 -27.49 12.31 24.76
C SER A 105 -26.89 10.91 24.57
N ASP A 106 -27.55 10.07 23.77
CA ASP A 106 -27.17 8.69 23.48
C ASP A 106 -27.20 7.69 24.66
N MET A 107 -27.67 8.12 25.82
CA MET A 107 -27.89 7.28 26.99
C MET A 107 -29.39 7.03 27.19
N VAL A 108 -29.72 5.84 27.68
CA VAL A 108 -31.11 5.51 28.01
C VAL A 108 -31.36 5.73 29.49
N PHE A 109 -32.46 6.41 29.76
CA PHE A 109 -32.94 6.69 31.10
C PHE A 109 -34.30 6.06 31.32
N ILE A 110 -34.52 5.52 32.51
CA ILE A 110 -35.79 4.99 32.97
C ILE A 110 -36.28 5.89 34.09
N LEU A 111 -37.42 6.53 33.87
CA LEU A 111 -38.12 7.32 34.86
C LEU A 111 -39.16 6.44 35.55
N LEU A 112 -39.03 6.29 36.86
CA LEU A 112 -39.98 5.56 37.68
C LEU A 112 -40.71 6.53 38.60
N LYS A 113 -42.05 6.52 38.57
CA LYS A 113 -42.86 7.23 39.57
C LYS A 113 -43.05 6.31 40.79
N LYS A 114 -42.56 6.73 41.95
CA LYS A 114 -42.73 6.09 43.26
C LYS A 114 -43.54 7.04 44.14
N ASP A 115 -44.81 6.73 44.38
CA ASP A 115 -45.75 7.58 45.09
C ASP A 115 -45.81 9.01 44.49
N GLU A 116 -45.31 10.03 45.20
CA GLU A 116 -45.21 11.44 44.75
C GLU A 116 -43.80 11.84 44.28
N HIS A 117 -42.85 10.91 44.26
CA HIS A 117 -41.45 11.15 43.90
C HIS A 117 -41.07 10.43 42.60
N PHE A 118 -40.16 11.03 41.84
CA PHE A 118 -39.64 10.47 40.59
C PHE A 118 -38.20 10.03 40.81
N VAL A 119 -37.91 8.77 40.51
CA VAL A 119 -36.56 8.20 40.55
C VAL A 119 -36.08 7.95 39.12
N LEU A 120 -34.84 8.32 38.83
CA LEU A 120 -34.26 8.17 37.51
C LEU A 120 -33.15 7.13 37.54
N TYR A 121 -33.21 6.19 36.61
CA TYR A 121 -32.18 5.20 36.39
C TYR A 121 -31.51 5.44 35.05
N LYS A 122 -30.18 5.32 35.00
CA LYS A 122 -29.37 5.45 33.78
C LYS A 122 -28.77 4.10 33.40
N ASP A 123 -28.76 3.80 32.12
CA ASP A 123 -28.01 2.68 31.56
C ASP A 123 -26.50 2.99 31.60
N LEU A 124 -25.71 2.13 32.26
CA LEU A 124 -24.25 2.23 32.26
C LEU A 124 -23.59 1.44 31.13
N HIS A 125 -24.36 0.71 30.32
CA HIS A 125 -23.83 -0.11 29.24
C HIS A 125 -23.46 0.76 28.03
N SER A 126 -22.23 1.27 28.00
CA SER A 126 -21.68 1.95 26.81
C SER A 126 -21.16 0.94 25.81
N VAL A 127 -21.69 0.93 24.58
CA VAL A 127 -21.12 0.14 23.49
C VAL A 127 -19.78 0.76 23.08
N SER A 128 -18.70 -0.01 23.18
CA SER A 128 -17.35 0.50 22.87
C SER A 128 -16.96 0.16 21.44
N TYR A 129 -16.96 1.17 20.56
CA TYR A 129 -16.54 1.01 19.16
C TYR A 129 -15.00 0.86 18.99
N ARG A 130 -14.24 0.83 20.09
CA ARG A 130 -12.77 0.83 20.08
C ARG A 130 -12.19 -0.32 19.26
N ASN A 131 -12.79 -1.51 19.33
CA ASN A 131 -12.29 -2.69 18.62
C ASN A 131 -12.40 -2.52 17.10
N TYR A 132 -13.44 -1.84 16.60
CA TYR A 132 -13.60 -1.55 15.17
C TYR A 132 -12.56 -0.57 14.66
N PHE A 133 -12.29 0.51 15.41
CA PHE A 133 -11.23 1.45 15.09
C PHE A 133 -9.85 0.79 15.07
N LEU A 134 -9.58 -0.11 16.03
CA LEU A 134 -8.33 -0.88 16.05
C LEU A 134 -8.21 -1.78 14.82
N ALA A 135 -9.25 -2.52 14.45
CA ALA A 135 -9.24 -3.39 13.27
C ALA A 135 -8.97 -2.62 11.96
N ILE A 136 -9.62 -1.46 11.78
CA ILE A 136 -9.40 -0.59 10.61
C ILE A 136 -7.98 -0.06 10.58
N THR A 137 -7.47 0.39 11.73
CA THR A 137 -6.11 0.93 11.84
C THR A 137 -5.06 -0.13 11.48
N VAL A 138 -5.20 -1.35 12.01
CA VAL A 138 -4.32 -2.48 11.68
C VAL A 138 -4.41 -2.83 10.20
N GLY A 139 -5.62 -2.84 9.62
CA GLY A 139 -5.80 -3.07 8.19
C GLY A 139 -5.12 -2.02 7.30
N LEU A 140 -5.24 -0.74 7.64
CA LEU A 140 -4.56 0.35 6.93
C LEU A 140 -3.04 0.24 7.01
N LEU A 141 -2.51 -0.07 8.20
CA LEU A 141 -1.07 -0.27 8.40
C LEU A 141 -0.54 -1.43 7.56
N LEU A 142 -1.29 -2.53 7.46
CA LEU A 142 -0.93 -3.68 6.64
C LEU A 142 -0.89 -3.31 5.16
N ILE A 143 -1.90 -2.60 4.64
CA ILE A 143 -1.92 -2.14 3.24
C ILE A 143 -0.72 -1.22 2.96
N LEU A 144 -0.42 -0.28 3.86
CA LEU A 144 0.72 0.62 3.72
C LEU A 144 2.06 -0.14 3.73
N PHE A 145 2.20 -1.11 4.63
CA PHE A 145 3.38 -1.96 4.71
C PHE A 145 3.60 -2.74 3.41
N LEU A 146 2.55 -3.37 2.87
CA LEU A 146 2.63 -4.07 1.58
C LEU A 146 2.98 -3.13 0.42
N PHE A 147 2.44 -1.91 0.43
CA PHE A 147 2.77 -0.91 -0.58
C PHE A 147 4.26 -0.57 -0.59
N LEU A 148 4.81 -0.25 0.58
CA LEU A 148 6.22 0.08 0.73
C LEU A 148 7.12 -1.10 0.37
N PHE A 149 6.75 -2.32 0.78
CA PHE A 149 7.47 -3.54 0.45
C PHE A 149 7.58 -3.74 -1.07
N VAL A 150 6.47 -3.66 -1.80
CA VAL A 150 6.46 -3.80 -3.26
C VAL A 150 7.28 -2.68 -3.94
N LEU A 151 7.16 -1.45 -3.44
CA LEU A 151 7.90 -0.32 -4.00
C LEU A 151 9.41 -0.52 -3.86
N GLN A 152 9.86 -0.97 -2.68
CA GLN A 152 11.25 -1.23 -2.39
C GLN A 152 11.81 -2.34 -3.28
N SER A 153 11.04 -3.40 -3.55
CA SER A 153 11.44 -4.47 -4.47
C SER A 153 11.56 -4.01 -5.93
N LEU A 154 10.85 -2.96 -6.34
CA LEU A 154 10.92 -2.45 -7.72
C LEU A 154 12.01 -1.39 -7.95
N LEU A 155 12.57 -0.81 -6.88
CA LEU A 155 13.63 0.20 -6.99
C LEU A 155 14.88 -0.27 -7.74
N PRO A 156 15.43 -1.49 -7.49
CA PRO A 156 16.64 -1.96 -8.17
C PRO A 156 16.48 -2.08 -9.69
N LEU A 157 15.27 -2.35 -10.17
CA LEU A 157 14.97 -2.42 -11.60
C LEU A 157 15.19 -1.07 -12.31
N ARG A 158 14.88 0.03 -11.63
CA ARG A 158 15.10 1.38 -12.16
C ARG A 158 16.59 1.71 -12.26
N GLU A 159 17.37 1.27 -11.27
CA GLU A 159 18.83 1.43 -11.25
C GLU A 159 19.49 0.59 -12.35
N LEU A 160 19.12 -0.69 -12.47
CA LEU A 160 19.59 -1.57 -13.54
C LEU A 160 19.30 -0.97 -14.92
N ARG A 161 18.09 -0.44 -15.14
CA ARG A 161 17.75 0.24 -16.40
C ARG A 161 18.67 1.43 -16.69
N SER A 162 19.01 2.21 -15.67
CA SER A 162 19.92 3.36 -15.80
C SER A 162 21.32 2.92 -16.22
N GLN A 163 21.85 1.88 -15.56
CA GLN A 163 23.16 1.31 -15.84
C GLN A 163 23.21 0.75 -17.27
N VAL A 164 22.24 -0.09 -17.66
CA VAL A 164 22.16 -0.63 -19.03
C VAL A 164 22.07 0.48 -20.08
N LYS A 165 21.33 1.57 -19.81
CA LYS A 165 21.25 2.72 -20.71
C LYS A 165 22.60 3.43 -20.86
N ARG A 166 23.37 3.60 -19.78
CA ARG A 166 24.72 4.18 -19.82
C ARG A 166 25.68 3.32 -20.65
N PHE A 167 25.63 2.00 -20.46
CA PHE A 167 26.43 1.07 -21.27
C PHE A 167 26.09 1.18 -22.77
N ALA A 168 24.79 1.22 -23.10
CA ALA A 168 24.34 1.42 -24.48
C ALA A 168 24.77 2.76 -25.10
N GLN A 169 25.07 3.78 -24.27
CA GLN A 169 25.61 5.08 -24.70
C GLN A 169 27.14 5.07 -24.86
N GLY A 170 27.80 3.92 -24.66
CA GLY A 170 29.24 3.75 -24.87
C GLY A 170 30.09 3.75 -23.60
N ASP A 171 29.47 3.88 -22.42
CA ASP A 171 30.20 3.81 -21.15
C ASP A 171 30.55 2.35 -20.80
N LYS A 172 31.79 1.95 -21.08
CA LYS A 172 32.29 0.59 -20.82
C LYS A 172 32.61 0.31 -19.36
N SER A 173 32.60 1.32 -18.49
CA SER A 173 32.95 1.20 -17.07
C SER A 173 31.78 0.78 -16.18
N VAL A 174 30.58 0.70 -16.76
CA VAL A 174 29.36 0.32 -16.03
C VAL A 174 29.44 -1.13 -15.56
N SER A 175 29.04 -1.36 -14.31
CA SER A 175 28.78 -2.70 -13.77
C SER A 175 27.36 -2.76 -13.21
N CYS A 176 26.67 -3.84 -13.53
CA CYS A 176 25.32 -4.16 -13.07
C CYS A 176 25.32 -5.18 -11.92
N LYS A 177 26.50 -5.50 -11.35
CA LYS A 177 26.65 -6.55 -10.35
C LYS A 177 25.79 -6.27 -9.10
N SER A 178 24.95 -7.23 -8.73
CA SER A 178 24.05 -7.14 -7.58
C SER A 178 24.36 -8.21 -6.54
N LYS A 179 24.24 -7.85 -5.26
CA LYS A 179 24.30 -8.79 -4.12
C LYS A 179 22.91 -9.31 -3.70
N GLN A 180 21.84 -8.85 -4.34
CA GLN A 180 20.49 -9.33 -4.07
C GLN A 180 20.36 -10.78 -4.51
N LYS A 181 19.57 -11.54 -3.74
CA LYS A 181 19.29 -12.97 -3.96
C LYS A 181 17.83 -13.17 -4.37
N ASP A 182 17.36 -12.32 -5.26
CA ASP A 182 16.03 -12.35 -5.86
C ASP A 182 16.17 -12.35 -7.39
N GLU A 183 15.05 -12.49 -8.09
CA GLU A 183 15.02 -12.57 -9.56
C GLU A 183 15.58 -11.31 -10.23
N ILE A 184 15.51 -10.16 -9.56
CA ILE A 184 16.06 -8.89 -10.06
C ILE A 184 17.58 -8.87 -9.89
N GLY A 185 18.10 -9.38 -8.77
CA GLY A 185 19.53 -9.57 -8.54
C GLY A 185 20.16 -10.53 -9.55
N ASP A 186 19.50 -11.65 -9.83
CA ASP A 186 19.93 -12.62 -10.84
C ASP A 186 19.95 -11.98 -12.24
N LEU A 187 18.88 -11.25 -12.60
CA LEU A 187 18.82 -10.51 -13.87
C LEU A 187 19.94 -9.47 -13.99
N ALA A 188 20.23 -8.75 -12.91
CA ALA A 188 21.30 -7.75 -12.89
C ALA A 188 22.69 -8.39 -13.12
N ASN A 189 22.94 -9.53 -12.49
CA ASN A 189 24.17 -10.30 -12.67
C ASN A 189 24.31 -10.88 -14.08
N GLU A 190 23.21 -11.37 -14.68
CA GLU A 190 23.22 -11.83 -16.08
C GLU A 190 23.52 -10.68 -17.06
N PHE A 191 22.98 -9.48 -16.81
CA PHE A 191 23.32 -8.29 -17.59
C PHE A 191 24.79 -7.90 -17.42
N ASP A 192 25.34 -7.98 -16.21
CA ASP A 192 26.75 -7.71 -15.95
C ASP A 192 27.65 -8.69 -16.73
N ASN A 193 27.31 -9.98 -16.72
CA ASN A 193 28.00 -11.00 -17.53
C ASN A 193 27.96 -10.68 -19.03
N CYS A 194 26.81 -10.21 -19.54
CA CYS A 194 26.68 -9.76 -20.93
C CYS A 194 27.58 -8.56 -21.24
N ILE A 195 27.62 -7.56 -20.35
CA ILE A 195 28.50 -6.38 -20.49
C ILE A 195 29.97 -6.83 -20.56
N GLN A 196 30.40 -7.70 -19.65
CA GLN A 196 31.76 -8.23 -19.63
C GLN A 196 32.11 -8.98 -20.92
N LYS A 197 31.21 -9.85 -21.41
CA LYS A 197 31.40 -10.58 -22.68
C LYS A 197 31.52 -9.63 -23.87
N ILE A 198 30.68 -8.60 -23.96
CA ILE A 198 30.73 -7.61 -25.04
C ILE A 198 32.04 -6.82 -24.98
N ASN A 199 32.48 -6.41 -23.79
CA ASN A 199 33.76 -5.71 -23.62
C ASN A 199 34.94 -6.60 -24.04
N ALA A 200 35.00 -7.84 -23.56
CA ALA A 200 36.05 -8.80 -23.94
C ALA A 200 36.06 -9.10 -25.45
N MET A 201 34.88 -9.19 -26.08
CA MET A 201 34.77 -9.39 -27.52
C MET A 201 35.26 -8.18 -28.31
N ASN A 202 34.97 -6.97 -27.85
CA ASN A 202 35.50 -5.74 -28.45
C ASN A 202 37.03 -5.64 -28.32
N GLU A 203 37.58 -5.96 -27.15
CA GLU A 203 39.03 -5.99 -26.93
C GLU A 203 39.71 -7.03 -27.84
N SER A 204 39.12 -8.22 -27.93
CA SER A 204 39.60 -9.30 -28.80
C SER A 204 39.57 -8.87 -30.28
N ARG A 205 38.53 -8.16 -30.71
CA ARG A 205 38.44 -7.60 -32.07
C ARG A 205 39.56 -6.59 -32.34
N VAL A 206 39.84 -5.68 -31.40
CA VAL A 206 40.93 -4.69 -31.53
C VAL A 206 42.29 -5.37 -31.60
N LEU A 207 42.54 -6.36 -30.74
CA LEU A 207 43.78 -7.15 -30.74
C LEU A 207 43.95 -7.92 -32.05
N PHE A 208 42.88 -8.55 -32.54
CA PHE A 208 42.89 -9.29 -33.80
C PHE A 208 43.21 -8.40 -34.99
N LEU A 209 42.57 -7.23 -35.11
CA LEU A 209 42.88 -6.26 -36.17
C LEU A 209 44.34 -5.81 -36.08
N ARG A 210 44.85 -5.49 -34.89
CA ARG A 210 46.26 -5.12 -34.69
C ARG A 210 47.22 -6.21 -35.17
N SER A 211 46.91 -7.47 -34.87
CA SER A 211 47.70 -8.62 -35.30
C SER A 211 47.72 -8.75 -36.83
N ILE A 212 46.55 -8.70 -37.49
CA ILE A 212 46.46 -8.76 -38.95
C ILE A 212 47.27 -7.63 -39.60
N MET A 213 47.15 -6.40 -39.09
CA MET A 213 47.89 -5.25 -39.64
C MET A 213 49.40 -5.45 -39.54
N HIS A 214 49.89 -6.03 -38.44
CA HIS A 214 51.31 -6.36 -38.27
C HIS A 214 51.77 -7.43 -39.25
N GLU A 215 51.00 -8.52 -39.39
CA GLU A 215 51.32 -9.61 -40.32
C GLU A 215 51.27 -9.17 -41.78
N LEU A 216 50.37 -8.25 -42.16
CA LEU A 216 50.27 -7.71 -43.52
C LEU A 216 51.38 -6.70 -43.86
N ARG A 217 51.89 -5.96 -42.87
CA ARG A 217 52.97 -4.98 -43.08
C ARG A 217 54.23 -5.63 -43.66
N THR A 218 54.57 -6.82 -43.21
CA THR A 218 55.77 -7.56 -43.65
C THR A 218 55.76 -7.90 -45.15
N PRO A 219 54.76 -8.62 -45.69
CA PRO A 219 54.70 -8.95 -47.12
C PRO A 219 54.52 -7.70 -48.00
N ILE A 220 53.81 -6.67 -47.54
CA ILE A 220 53.69 -5.39 -48.28
C ILE A 220 55.04 -4.71 -48.39
N THR A 221 55.78 -4.62 -47.29
CA THR A 221 57.13 -4.02 -47.28
C THR A 221 58.08 -4.82 -48.17
N LYS A 222 58.07 -6.16 -48.07
CA LYS A 222 58.86 -7.03 -48.95
C LYS A 222 58.50 -6.84 -50.42
N GLY A 223 57.21 -6.77 -50.75
CA GLY A 223 56.72 -6.53 -52.10
C GLY A 223 57.16 -5.19 -52.66
N LYS A 224 57.12 -4.12 -51.85
CA LYS A 224 57.63 -2.79 -52.21
C LYS A 224 59.13 -2.81 -52.50
N ILE A 225 59.92 -3.47 -51.64
CA ILE A 225 61.37 -3.61 -51.83
C ILE A 225 61.67 -4.36 -53.13
N LEU A 226 61.03 -5.51 -53.37
CA LEU A 226 61.24 -6.28 -54.60
C LEU A 226 60.83 -5.49 -55.85
N SER A 227 59.74 -4.73 -55.76
CA SER A 227 59.27 -3.86 -56.86
C SER A 227 60.29 -2.77 -57.19
N SER A 228 60.98 -2.22 -56.19
CA SER A 228 62.05 -1.22 -56.40
C SER A 228 63.26 -1.76 -57.18
N MET A 229 63.41 -3.08 -57.27
CA MET A 229 64.50 -3.75 -58.01
C MET A 229 64.13 -4.07 -59.48
N LEU A 230 62.92 -3.74 -59.93
CA LEU A 230 62.49 -3.96 -61.32
C LEU A 230 63.29 -3.08 -62.29
N LYS A 231 63.67 -3.65 -63.45
CA LYS A 231 64.48 -2.97 -64.47
C LYS A 231 63.68 -1.97 -65.32
N GLU A 232 62.38 -2.20 -65.50
CA GLU A 232 61.50 -1.36 -66.31
C GLU A 232 60.82 -0.28 -65.45
N GLU A 233 60.89 0.98 -65.88
CA GLU A 233 60.47 2.14 -65.09
C GLU A 233 58.94 2.21 -64.87
N LEU A 234 58.16 1.83 -65.89
CA LEU A 234 56.69 1.85 -65.86
C LEU A 234 56.10 0.80 -64.89
N PRO A 235 56.50 -0.49 -64.98
CA PRO A 235 56.11 -1.50 -64.00
C PRO A 235 56.57 -1.15 -62.58
N GLN A 236 57.81 -0.69 -62.40
CA GLN A 236 58.38 -0.31 -61.10
C GLN A 236 57.50 0.74 -60.39
N LYS A 237 57.23 1.87 -61.03
CA LYS A 237 56.40 2.95 -60.46
C LYS A 237 54.99 2.46 -60.13
N ARG A 238 54.40 1.62 -60.98
CA ARG A 238 53.04 1.09 -60.78
C ARG A 238 52.96 0.16 -59.56
N PHE A 239 53.91 -0.76 -59.39
CA PHE A 239 53.92 -1.66 -58.24
C PHE A 239 54.22 -0.93 -56.93
N ILE A 240 55.16 0.02 -56.92
CA ILE A 240 55.44 0.84 -55.73
C ILE A 240 54.17 1.59 -55.30
N SER A 241 53.46 2.22 -56.25
CA SER A 241 52.20 2.91 -55.99
C SER A 241 51.13 2.00 -55.37
N ILE A 242 51.02 0.75 -55.84
CA ILE A 242 50.09 -0.24 -55.26
C ILE A 242 50.45 -0.57 -53.81
N PHE A 243 51.73 -0.87 -53.52
CA PHE A 243 52.14 -1.20 -52.16
C PHE A 243 52.02 -0.01 -51.20
N ASP A 244 52.24 1.22 -51.68
CA ASP A 244 52.00 2.44 -50.91
C ASP A 244 50.52 2.64 -50.60
N HIS A 245 49.65 2.37 -51.57
CA HIS A 245 48.21 2.40 -51.35
C HIS A 245 47.78 1.35 -50.31
N LEU A 246 48.27 0.11 -50.41
CA LEU A 246 47.98 -0.95 -49.45
C LEU A 246 48.44 -0.59 -48.02
N ASN A 247 49.63 0.00 -47.89
CA ASN A 247 50.12 0.44 -46.58
C ASN A 247 49.26 1.57 -46.00
N THR A 248 48.83 2.52 -46.84
CA THR A 248 47.92 3.60 -46.44
C THR A 248 46.58 3.06 -45.95
N LEU A 249 45.99 2.09 -46.66
CA LEU A 249 44.73 1.46 -46.23
C LEU A 249 44.88 0.79 -44.87
N ILE A 250 45.97 0.06 -44.64
CA ILE A 250 46.22 -0.60 -43.35
C ILE A 250 46.36 0.43 -42.22
N GLU A 251 47.06 1.53 -42.47
CA GLU A 251 47.20 2.61 -41.48
C GLU A 251 45.86 3.30 -41.16
N GLN A 252 44.90 3.35 -42.10
CA GLN A 252 43.56 3.88 -41.84
C GLN A 252 42.70 2.98 -40.94
N PHE A 253 43.00 1.67 -40.85
CA PHE A 253 42.31 0.74 -39.97
C PHE A 253 42.93 0.62 -38.57
N ALA A 254 44.07 1.29 -38.34
CA ALA A 254 44.80 1.32 -37.07
C ALA A 254 44.27 2.39 -36.11
#